data_AF-A0A5N5TCF5-F1
#
_entry.id   AF-A0A5N5TCF5-F1
#
_cell.length_a   1.000
_cell.length_b   1.000
_cell.length_c   1.000
_cell.angle_alpha   90.00
_cell.angle_beta   90.00
_cell.angle_gamma   90.00
#
_symmetry.space_group_name_H-M   'P 1'
#
loop_
_entity.id
_entity.type
_entity.pdbx_description
1 polymer ?
#
loop_
_entity_poly.entity_id
_entity_poly.type
_entity_poly.pdbx_seq_one_letter_code
_entity_poly.pdbx_strand_id
1 'polypeptide(L)'
;MYAMPNVLFSPYDIRMGEPQFPAVYSHLMLDLSFPMSFTGRFSNVFASFIYTTFQKLTMKRCENLARELKLWKPETPSPFEMETKGSIIFINSIKALENPIKASPPNVIYAGGLHIHKPNPLPQDLKSWCDGAGESGFILFSLGTAVKPQEMKKEHLQAILDVFRSLEQRIIWKWDSEEMENLPPNVKLVPWLPQQDIL
;
A
#
# COMPACT_ATOMS: atom_id res chain seq x y z
N MET A 1 2.50 14.15 14.49
CA MET A 1 1.51 13.90 13.42
C MET A 1 1.95 12.65 12.69
N TYR A 2 1.09 11.64 12.58
CA TYR A 2 1.41 10.37 11.92
C TYR A 2 0.32 10.07 10.88
N ALA A 3 0.71 9.64 9.68
CA ALA A 3 -0.19 9.33 8.58
C ALA A 3 -0.12 7.83 8.24
N MET A 4 -1.26 7.14 8.22
CA MET A 4 -1.34 5.71 7.89
C MET A 4 -2.06 5.47 6.57
N PRO A 5 -1.52 4.62 5.67
CA PRO A 5 -2.01 4.57 4.29
C PRO A 5 -3.33 3.83 4.08
N ASN A 6 -3.85 3.02 5.02
CA ASN A 6 -5.00 2.14 4.74
C ASN A 6 -6.02 1.99 5.88
N VAL A 7 -5.60 1.56 7.08
CA VAL A 7 -6.52 1.26 8.19
C VAL A 7 -5.81 1.50 9.51
N LEU A 8 -6.56 1.80 10.57
CA LEU A 8 -6.00 1.77 11.91
C LEU A 8 -5.84 0.31 12.35
N PHE A 9 -4.62 -0.11 12.66
CA PHE A 9 -4.32 -1.48 13.10
C PHE A 9 -3.40 -1.49 14.32
N SER A 10 -3.39 -2.64 15.01
CA SER A 10 -2.49 -2.89 16.13
C SER A 10 -1.03 -2.67 15.76
N PRO A 11 -0.22 -1.95 16.56
CA PRO A 11 -0.52 -1.38 17.87
C PRO A 11 -0.78 0.14 17.82
N TYR A 12 -1.09 0.71 16.65
CA TYR A 12 -1.26 2.16 16.49
C TYR A 12 -2.56 2.67 17.13
N ASP A 13 -3.61 1.83 17.12
CA ASP A 13 -4.85 2.02 17.86
C ASP A 13 -4.62 2.20 19.38
N ILE A 14 -3.90 1.27 20.03
CA ILE A 14 -3.62 1.32 21.49
C ILE A 14 -2.98 2.66 21.86
N ARG A 15 -2.06 3.14 21.03
CA ARG A 15 -1.26 4.33 21.32
C ARG A 15 -2.08 5.62 21.28
N MET A 16 -3.21 5.59 20.59
CA MET A 16 -4.18 6.70 20.56
C MET A 16 -5.26 6.58 21.64
N GLY A 17 -5.16 5.56 22.50
CA GLY A 17 -6.15 5.26 23.54
C GLY A 17 -7.32 4.41 23.06
N GLU A 18 -7.23 3.83 21.86
CA GLU A 18 -8.26 2.92 21.34
C GLU A 18 -8.05 1.50 21.92
N PRO A 19 -9.02 0.95 22.67
CA PRO A 19 -8.89 -0.39 23.23
C PRO A 19 -8.90 -1.46 22.12
N GLN A 20 -8.00 -2.43 22.24
CA GLN A 20 -7.95 -3.54 21.29
C GLN A 20 -8.99 -4.61 21.59
N PHE A 21 -9.76 -4.95 20.55
CA PHE A 21 -10.70 -6.06 20.57
C PHE A 21 -10.37 -7.06 19.47
N PRO A 22 -9.29 -7.84 19.59
CA PRO A 22 -8.93 -8.87 18.60
C PRO A 22 -9.98 -9.99 18.50
N ALA A 23 -10.92 -10.09 19.43
CA ALA A 23 -12.07 -10.98 19.30
C ALA A 23 -13.21 -10.41 18.43
N VAL A 24 -13.12 -9.14 18.01
CA VAL A 24 -14.17 -8.40 17.29
C VAL A 24 -13.65 -7.85 15.96
N TYR A 25 -12.39 -7.43 15.90
CA TYR A 25 -11.77 -6.88 14.69
C TYR A 25 -10.75 -7.86 14.11
N SER A 26 -10.87 -8.15 12.82
CA SER A 26 -9.92 -9.01 12.11
C SER A 26 -8.56 -8.35 12.03
N HIS A 27 -7.53 -9.17 12.15
CA HIS A 27 -6.16 -8.79 11.89
C HIS A 27 -5.97 -8.62 10.37
N LEU A 28 -5.16 -7.64 9.96
CA LEU A 28 -4.91 -7.34 8.53
C LEU A 28 -4.42 -8.55 7.72
N MET A 29 -3.79 -9.51 8.39
CA MET A 29 -3.21 -10.71 7.77
C MET A 29 -4.21 -11.86 7.61
N LEU A 30 -5.44 -11.73 8.13
CA LEU A 30 -6.45 -12.77 8.06
C LEU A 30 -7.69 -12.27 7.32
N ASP A 31 -8.13 -13.05 6.34
CA ASP A 31 -9.38 -12.82 5.63
C ASP A 31 -10.53 -13.50 6.40
N LEU A 32 -11.02 -12.82 7.44
CA LEU A 32 -12.12 -13.30 8.28
C LEU A 32 -13.39 -12.51 8.02
N SER A 33 -14.46 -13.23 7.69
CA SER A 33 -15.79 -12.66 7.57
C SER A 33 -16.42 -12.39 8.94
N PHE A 34 -17.26 -11.35 9.00
CA PHE A 34 -17.99 -10.98 10.21
C PHE A 34 -19.45 -11.43 10.16
N PRO A 35 -20.03 -11.88 11.30
CA PRO A 35 -19.38 -12.04 12.61
C PRO A 35 -18.45 -13.27 12.67
N MET A 36 -17.29 -13.14 13.34
CA MET A 36 -16.34 -14.24 13.49
C MET A 36 -16.85 -15.36 14.41
N SER A 37 -16.65 -16.61 14.00
CA SER A 37 -16.86 -17.82 14.82
C SER A 37 -15.84 -17.90 15.98
N PHE A 38 -16.07 -18.79 16.95
CA PHE A 38 -15.12 -19.00 18.05
C PHE A 38 -13.70 -19.34 17.54
N THR A 39 -13.59 -20.25 16.57
CA THR A 39 -12.30 -20.63 15.97
C THR A 39 -11.68 -19.46 15.22
N GLY A 40 -12.48 -18.66 14.49
CA GLY A 40 -12.02 -17.44 13.84
C GLY A 40 -11.44 -16.44 14.83
N ARG A 41 -12.14 -16.19 15.96
CA ARG A 41 -11.68 -15.31 17.03
C ARG A 41 -10.38 -15.80 17.68
N PHE A 42 -10.29 -17.10 17.97
CA PHE A 42 -9.10 -17.70 18.55
C PHE A 42 -7.87 -17.54 17.64
N SER A 43 -8.02 -17.90 16.35
CA SER A 43 -6.97 -17.71 15.34
C SER A 43 -6.59 -16.25 15.19
N ASN A 44 -7.55 -15.33 15.25
CA ASN A 44 -7.31 -13.90 15.13
C ASN A 44 -6.52 -13.30 16.30
N VAL A 45 -6.86 -13.71 17.52
CA VAL A 45 -6.10 -13.32 18.73
C VAL A 45 -4.66 -13.83 18.63
N PHE A 46 -4.48 -15.09 18.23
CA PHE A 46 -3.17 -15.69 18.07
C PHE A 46 -2.33 -15.00 16.98
N ALA A 47 -2.92 -14.75 15.81
CA ALA A 47 -2.27 -14.02 14.72
C ALA A 47 -1.90 -12.59 15.12
N SER A 48 -2.78 -11.89 15.84
CA SER A 48 -2.51 -10.54 16.35
C SER A 48 -1.33 -10.52 17.33
N PHE A 49 -1.24 -11.53 18.21
CA PHE A 49 -0.11 -11.69 19.13
C PHE A 49 1.21 -11.94 18.40
N ILE A 50 1.21 -12.87 17.45
CA ILE A 50 2.40 -13.17 16.62
C ILE A 50 2.85 -11.92 15.88
N TYR A 51 1.93 -11.23 15.19
CA TYR A 51 2.25 -10.05 14.39
C TYR A 51 2.80 -8.91 15.25
N THR A 52 2.14 -8.60 16.37
CA THR A 52 2.59 -7.54 17.28
C THR A 52 3.98 -7.85 17.85
N THR A 53 4.26 -9.12 18.16
CA THR A 53 5.58 -9.57 18.62
C THR A 53 6.63 -9.45 17.51
N PHE A 54 6.32 -9.93 16.31
CA PHE A 54 7.19 -9.85 15.14
C PHE A 54 7.51 -8.40 14.75
N GLN A 55 6.53 -7.51 14.79
CA GLN A 55 6.71 -6.08 14.51
C GLN A 55 7.62 -5.44 15.55
N LYS A 56 7.42 -5.69 16.85
CA LYS A 56 8.30 -5.18 17.92
C LYS A 56 9.75 -5.63 17.74
N LEU A 57 9.96 -6.91 17.41
CA LEU A 57 11.30 -7.46 17.16
C LEU A 57 11.95 -6.84 15.92
N THR A 58 11.20 -6.73 14.83
CA THR A 58 11.68 -6.13 13.57
C THR A 58 12.02 -4.65 13.77
N MET A 59 11.15 -3.88 14.42
CA MET A 59 11.39 -2.46 14.71
C MET A 59 12.64 -2.26 15.57
N LYS A 60 12.83 -3.08 16.61
CA LYS A 60 14.04 -3.03 17.45
C LYS A 60 15.30 -3.36 16.65
N ARG A 61 15.23 -4.35 15.74
CA ARG A 61 16.34 -4.70 14.85
C ARG A 61 16.67 -3.55 13.89
N CYS A 62 15.66 -2.94 13.28
CA CYS A 62 15.82 -1.78 12.40
C CYS A 62 16.42 -0.59 13.15
N GLU A 63 15.97 -0.30 14.37
CA GLU A 63 16.55 0.75 15.22
C GLU A 63 18.03 0.48 15.51
N ASN A 64 18.36 -0.72 15.96
CA ASN A 64 19.75 -1.08 16.28
C ASN A 64 20.65 -0.90 15.06
N LEU A 65 20.23 -1.38 13.89
CA LEU A 65 20.96 -1.25 12.64
C LEU A 65 21.12 0.23 12.23
N ALA A 66 20.07 1.03 12.35
CA ALA A 66 20.13 2.45 12.03
C ALA A 66 21.12 3.22 12.95
N ARG A 67 21.19 2.84 14.22
CA ARG A 67 22.17 3.39 15.18
C ARG A 67 23.59 2.93 14.87
N GLU A 68 23.79 1.65 14.58
CA GLU A 68 25.10 1.08 14.20
C GLU A 68 25.67 1.75 12.94
N LEU A 69 24.83 1.92 11.91
CA LEU A 69 25.18 2.59 10.66
C LEU A 69 25.25 4.12 10.77
N LYS A 70 25.03 4.69 11.97
CA LYS A 70 25.01 6.14 12.23
C LYS A 70 24.06 6.91 11.30
N LEU A 71 22.97 6.26 10.88
CA LEU A 71 21.93 6.90 10.06
C LEU A 71 21.10 7.89 10.89
N TRP A 72 21.00 7.65 12.20
CA TRP A 72 20.29 8.50 13.14
C TRP A 72 21.25 9.21 14.09
N LYS A 73 20.90 10.44 14.46
CA LYS A 73 21.59 11.15 15.53
C LYS A 73 21.39 10.41 16.86
N PRO A 74 22.37 10.44 17.79
CA PRO A 74 22.24 9.77 19.08
C PRO A 74 20.98 10.16 19.86
N GLU A 75 20.56 11.42 19.74
CA GLU A 75 19.42 12.00 20.45
C GLU A 75 18.07 11.66 19.82
N THR A 76 18.06 11.01 18.65
CA THR A 76 16.82 10.58 17.98
C THR A 76 16.08 9.60 18.88
N PRO A 77 14.83 9.91 19.29
CA PRO A 77 14.00 8.99 20.08
C PRO A 77 13.79 7.66 19.37
N SER A 78 13.52 6.60 20.13
CA SER A 78 13.15 5.32 19.51
C SER A 78 11.84 5.47 18.71
N PRO A 79 11.62 4.67 17.67
CA PRO A 79 10.34 4.66 16.95
C PRO A 79 9.15 4.47 17.87
N PHE A 80 9.32 3.63 18.91
CA PHE A 80 8.30 3.41 19.93
C PHE A 80 7.95 4.69 20.69
N GLU A 81 8.94 5.47 21.13
CA GLU A 81 8.72 6.75 21.82
C GLU A 81 8.12 7.83 20.91
N MET A 82 8.51 7.86 19.63
CA MET A 82 7.92 8.78 18.66
C MET A 82 6.43 8.51 18.47
N GLU A 83 6.09 7.23 18.34
CA GLU A 83 4.72 6.78 18.13
C GLU A 83 3.82 6.99 19.36
N THR A 84 4.34 6.85 20.60
CA THR A 84 3.55 7.07 21.84
C THR A 84 3.35 8.55 22.18
N LYS A 85 4.17 9.45 21.64
CA LYS A 85 4.02 10.91 21.82
C LYS A 85 3.09 11.56 20.79
N GLY A 86 2.49 10.77 19.89
CA GLY A 86 1.55 11.29 18.89
C GLY A 86 0.25 11.79 19.53
N SER A 87 -0.06 13.08 19.38
CA SER A 87 -1.33 13.65 19.88
C SER A 87 -2.52 13.39 18.96
N ILE A 88 -2.27 13.25 17.65
CA ILE A 88 -3.29 13.05 16.60
C ILE A 88 -2.71 12.13 15.52
N ILE A 89 -3.57 11.25 14.98
CA ILE A 89 -3.29 10.38 13.85
C ILE A 89 -4.26 10.67 12.71
N PHE A 90 -3.73 10.73 11.49
CA PHE A 90 -4.50 10.81 10.27
C PHE A 90 -4.47 9.45 9.57
N ILE A 91 -5.64 8.91 9.24
CA ILE A 91 -5.78 7.67 8.50
C ILE A 91 -6.19 8.04 7.08
N ASN A 92 -5.40 7.67 6.08
CA ASN A 92 -5.74 7.84 4.67
C ASN A 92 -6.76 6.78 4.24
N SER A 93 -7.94 6.85 4.83
CA SER A 93 -9.09 6.00 4.53
C SER A 93 -10.37 6.70 4.92
N ILE A 94 -11.50 6.14 4.51
CA ILE A 94 -12.82 6.59 4.93
C ILE A 94 -13.42 5.55 5.87
N LYS A 95 -13.99 6.00 6.98
CA LYS A 95 -14.51 5.12 8.04
C LYS A 95 -15.57 4.13 7.54
N ALA A 96 -16.31 4.48 6.51
CA ALA A 96 -17.33 3.62 5.90
C ALA A 96 -16.78 2.36 5.21
N LEU A 97 -15.49 2.32 4.87
CA LEU A 97 -14.83 1.14 4.29
C LEU A 97 -14.33 0.16 5.36
N GLU A 98 -14.41 0.51 6.63
CA GLU A 98 -14.01 -0.41 7.70
C GLU A 98 -15.06 -1.50 7.92
N ASN A 99 -14.58 -2.74 8.07
CA ASN A 99 -15.44 -3.89 8.34
C ASN A 99 -14.87 -4.74 9.49
N PRO A 100 -15.53 -4.78 10.66
CA PRO A 100 -16.62 -3.90 11.08
C PRO A 100 -16.09 -2.50 11.41
N ILE A 101 -16.98 -1.51 11.40
CA ILE A 101 -16.64 -0.11 11.74
C ILE A 101 -16.06 -0.03 13.15
N LYS A 102 -14.88 0.60 13.30
CA LYS A 102 -14.23 0.77 14.60
C LYS A 102 -14.70 2.01 15.35
N ALA A 103 -14.78 1.89 16.67
CA ALA A 103 -14.99 3.04 17.54
C ALA A 103 -13.63 3.69 17.80
N SER A 104 -13.35 4.79 17.09
CA SER A 104 -12.10 5.53 17.25
C SER A 104 -12.26 6.75 18.15
N PRO A 105 -11.26 7.07 18.99
CA PRO A 105 -11.27 8.26 19.83
C PRO A 105 -11.15 9.56 19.00
N PRO A 106 -11.48 10.75 19.58
CA PRO A 106 -11.54 12.01 18.83
C PRO A 106 -10.21 12.45 18.19
N ASN A 107 -9.09 11.93 18.67
CA ASN A 107 -7.74 12.18 18.16
C ASN A 107 -7.37 11.28 16.95
N VAL A 108 -8.31 10.47 16.46
CA VAL A 108 -8.17 9.66 15.25
C VAL A 108 -9.03 10.26 14.14
N ILE A 109 -8.38 10.80 13.11
CA ILE A 109 -9.05 11.49 12.02
C ILE A 109 -8.94 10.68 10.72
N TYR A 110 -10.08 10.26 10.17
CA TYR A 110 -10.15 9.64 8.85
C TYR A 110 -10.10 10.73 7.79
N ALA A 111 -8.99 10.76 7.07
CA ALA A 111 -8.64 11.78 6.09
C ALA A 111 -8.31 11.14 4.74
N GLY A 112 -9.12 10.16 4.35
CA GLY A 112 -9.01 9.47 3.07
C GLY A 112 -9.08 10.43 1.90
N GLY A 113 -8.14 10.27 0.97
CA GLY A 113 -8.14 11.04 -0.27
C GLY A 113 -7.67 12.49 -0.15
N LEU A 114 -7.08 12.91 0.98
CA LEU A 114 -6.50 14.27 1.10
C LEU A 114 -5.42 14.57 0.06
N HIS A 115 -4.77 13.54 -0.47
CA HIS A 115 -3.75 13.64 -1.50
C HIS A 115 -4.34 13.72 -2.92
N ILE A 116 -5.62 13.40 -3.09
CA ILE A 116 -6.31 13.42 -4.38
C ILE A 116 -6.56 14.87 -4.76
N HIS A 117 -6.13 15.22 -5.97
CA HIS A 117 -6.32 16.53 -6.58
C HIS A 117 -7.13 16.40 -7.87
N LYS A 118 -7.52 17.54 -8.45
CA LYS A 118 -8.13 17.53 -9.79
C LYS A 118 -7.08 17.04 -10.80
N PRO A 119 -7.40 16.07 -11.66
CA PRO A 119 -6.48 15.60 -12.69
C PRO A 119 -5.94 16.75 -13.55
N ASN A 120 -4.63 16.78 -13.74
CA ASN A 120 -4.00 17.65 -14.73
C ASN A 120 -4.16 17.08 -16.14
N PRO A 121 -4.06 17.90 -17.19
CA PRO A 121 -4.00 17.38 -18.56
C PRO A 121 -2.82 16.43 -18.74
N LEU A 122 -3.08 15.26 -19.32
CA LEU A 122 -2.03 14.29 -19.64
C LEU A 122 -1.04 14.86 -20.67
N PRO A 123 0.26 14.51 -20.58
CA PRO A 123 1.22 14.73 -21.65
C PRO A 123 0.69 14.23 -22.99
N GLN A 124 1.00 14.95 -24.07
CA GLN A 124 0.41 14.69 -25.39
C GLN A 124 0.65 13.25 -25.87
N ASP A 125 1.83 12.68 -25.61
CA ASP A 125 2.18 11.33 -26.02
C ASP A 125 1.33 10.26 -25.28
N LEU A 126 1.12 10.42 -23.98
CA LEU A 126 0.26 9.55 -23.17
C LEU A 126 -1.21 9.73 -23.56
N LYS A 127 -1.64 10.97 -23.75
CA LYS A 127 -3.00 11.28 -24.18
C LYS A 127 -3.31 10.64 -25.53
N SER A 128 -2.45 10.82 -26.53
CA SER A 128 -2.61 10.20 -27.85
C SER A 128 -2.55 8.68 -27.80
N TRP A 129 -1.77 8.10 -26.88
CA TRP A 129 -1.75 6.66 -26.67
C TRP A 129 -3.08 6.14 -26.11
N CYS A 130 -3.59 6.77 -25.04
CA CYS A 130 -4.88 6.45 -24.42
C CYS A 130 -6.05 6.66 -25.38
N ASP A 131 -6.15 7.83 -26.02
CA ASP A 131 -7.25 8.18 -26.93
C ASP A 131 -7.27 7.25 -28.16
N GLY A 132 -6.10 6.80 -28.62
CA GLY A 132 -5.99 5.88 -29.75
C GLY A 132 -6.32 4.42 -29.42
N ALA A 133 -6.72 4.11 -28.17
CA ALA A 133 -7.08 2.75 -27.76
C ALA A 133 -8.45 2.28 -28.31
N GLY A 134 -9.26 3.20 -28.86
CA GLY A 134 -10.55 2.86 -29.46
C GLY A 134 -11.54 2.27 -28.45
N GLU A 135 -12.43 1.40 -28.93
CA GLU A 135 -13.50 0.80 -28.11
C GLU A 135 -12.99 -0.22 -27.09
N SER A 136 -11.86 -0.89 -27.37
CA SER A 136 -11.27 -1.87 -26.45
C SER A 136 -10.73 -1.19 -25.17
N GLY A 137 -10.40 0.10 -25.24
CA GLY A 137 -9.87 0.87 -24.13
C GLY A 137 -8.42 0.54 -23.79
N PHE A 138 -7.93 1.07 -22.66
CA PHE A 138 -6.55 0.88 -22.22
C PHE A 138 -6.46 0.32 -20.80
N ILE A 139 -5.31 -0.29 -20.49
CA ILE A 139 -4.96 -0.85 -19.18
C ILE A 139 -3.76 -0.09 -18.62
N LEU A 140 -3.86 0.33 -17.36
CA LEU A 140 -2.72 0.82 -16.59
C LEU A 140 -2.15 -0.33 -15.74
N PHE A 141 -0.92 -0.76 -16.04
CA PHE A 141 -0.23 -1.79 -15.29
C PHE A 141 0.96 -1.21 -14.52
N SER A 142 0.93 -1.34 -13.20
CA SER A 142 1.97 -0.84 -12.29
C SER A 142 2.10 -1.76 -11.08
N LEU A 143 3.33 -2.12 -10.73
CA LEU A 143 3.65 -2.90 -9.52
C LEU A 143 4.06 -1.99 -8.35
N GLY A 144 3.79 -0.69 -8.46
CA GLY A 144 4.21 0.33 -7.52
C GLY A 144 5.72 0.61 -7.60
N THR A 145 6.26 1.17 -6.53
CA THR A 145 7.68 1.58 -6.43
C THR A 145 8.56 0.54 -5.76
N ALA A 146 7.98 -0.43 -5.04
CA ALA A 146 8.73 -1.40 -4.25
C ALA A 146 9.22 -2.59 -5.09
N VAL A 147 8.43 -3.01 -6.07
CA VAL A 147 8.82 -4.09 -6.99
C VAL A 147 9.60 -3.48 -8.14
N LYS A 148 10.82 -3.96 -8.35
CA LYS A 148 11.61 -3.64 -9.54
C LYS A 148 11.38 -4.71 -10.59
N PRO A 149 10.53 -4.46 -11.59
CA PRO A 149 10.13 -5.50 -12.51
C PRO A 149 11.30 -6.01 -13.40
N GLN A 150 12.40 -5.26 -13.50
CA GLN A 150 13.67 -5.67 -14.13
C GLN A 150 14.38 -6.80 -13.39
N GLU A 151 14.12 -6.95 -12.08
CA GLU A 151 14.70 -8.03 -11.26
C GLU A 151 13.84 -9.31 -11.32
N MET A 152 12.72 -9.30 -12.08
CA MET A 152 11.91 -10.50 -12.27
C MET A 152 12.65 -11.55 -13.09
N LYS A 153 12.43 -12.82 -12.73
CA LYS A 153 12.90 -13.95 -13.54
C LYS A 153 12.29 -13.88 -14.93
N LYS A 154 13.06 -14.30 -15.94
CA LYS A 154 12.68 -14.22 -17.35
C LYS A 154 11.37 -14.93 -17.64
N GLU A 155 11.08 -16.04 -16.96
CA GLU A 155 9.86 -16.81 -17.15
C GLU A 155 8.61 -16.03 -16.73
N HIS A 156 8.68 -15.27 -15.64
CA HIS A 156 7.57 -14.44 -15.18
C HIS A 156 7.36 -13.23 -16.09
N LEU A 157 8.46 -12.59 -16.51
CA LEU A 157 8.41 -11.49 -17.45
C LEU A 157 7.77 -11.93 -18.78
N GLN A 158 8.21 -13.07 -19.31
CA GLN A 158 7.66 -13.64 -20.54
C GLN A 158 6.16 -13.94 -20.41
N ALA A 159 5.73 -14.53 -19.29
CA ALA A 159 4.30 -14.80 -19.07
C ALA A 159 3.45 -13.52 -19.07
N ILE A 160 3.95 -12.43 -18.46
CA ILE A 160 3.27 -11.12 -18.49
C ILE A 160 3.19 -10.60 -19.94
N LEU A 161 4.29 -10.67 -20.68
CA LEU A 161 4.33 -10.24 -22.07
C LEU A 161 3.40 -11.06 -22.98
N ASP A 162 3.30 -12.37 -22.76
CA ASP A 162 2.39 -13.24 -23.51
C ASP A 162 0.93 -12.87 -23.24
N VAL A 163 0.57 -12.57 -22.00
CA VAL A 163 -0.76 -12.05 -21.66
C VAL A 163 -0.99 -10.71 -22.35
N PHE A 164 -0.04 -9.77 -22.26
CA PHE A 164 -0.15 -8.46 -22.90
C PHE A 164 -0.36 -8.57 -24.42
N ARG A 165 0.35 -9.48 -25.12
CA ARG A 165 0.15 -9.72 -26.56
C ARG A 165 -1.24 -10.23 -26.90
N SER A 166 -1.86 -10.98 -25.99
CA SER A 166 -3.18 -11.56 -26.22
C SER A 166 -4.34 -10.58 -26.03
N LEU A 167 -4.07 -9.41 -25.43
CA LEU A 167 -5.08 -8.39 -25.12
C LEU A 167 -5.25 -7.41 -26.28
N GLU A 168 -6.50 -7.07 -26.58
CA GLU A 168 -6.84 -6.05 -27.58
C GLU A 168 -6.62 -4.63 -27.05
N GLN A 169 -6.60 -4.46 -25.73
CA GLN A 169 -6.34 -3.19 -25.08
C GLN A 169 -4.93 -2.69 -25.34
N ARG A 170 -4.79 -1.37 -25.41
CA ARG A 170 -3.49 -0.72 -25.23
C ARG A 170 -3.09 -0.76 -23.77
N ILE A 171 -1.81 -0.95 -23.49
CA ILE A 171 -1.30 -1.11 -22.14
C ILE A 171 -0.28 -0.01 -21.88
N ILE A 172 -0.43 0.68 -20.76
CA ILE A 172 0.59 1.55 -20.20
C ILE A 172 1.23 0.78 -19.07
N TRP A 173 2.54 0.54 -19.17
CA TRP A 173 3.27 -0.18 -18.14
C TRP A 173 4.32 0.71 -17.48
N LYS A 174 4.19 0.92 -16.16
CA LYS A 174 5.25 1.48 -15.32
C LYS A 174 6.48 0.58 -15.35
N TRP A 175 7.54 1.04 -16.00
CA TRP A 175 8.80 0.31 -16.11
C TRP A 175 9.96 1.30 -16.11
N ASP A 176 11.01 1.09 -15.31
CA ASP A 176 12.06 2.11 -15.09
C ASP A 176 13.01 2.33 -16.29
N SER A 177 12.70 1.74 -17.44
CA SER A 177 13.40 1.89 -18.72
C SER A 177 12.39 2.15 -19.83
N GLU A 178 12.81 2.83 -20.91
CA GLU A 178 11.97 3.04 -22.09
C GLU A 178 12.06 1.87 -23.08
N GLU A 179 13.02 0.98 -22.88
CA GLU A 179 13.30 -0.15 -23.77
C GLU A 179 13.20 -1.49 -23.03
N MET A 180 12.66 -2.48 -23.75
CA MET A 180 12.59 -3.89 -23.35
C MET A 180 12.64 -4.78 -24.59
N GLU A 181 13.38 -5.88 -24.51
CA GLU A 181 13.40 -6.90 -25.55
C GLU A 181 12.01 -7.56 -25.68
N ASN A 182 11.56 -7.77 -26.91
CA ASN A 182 10.27 -8.41 -27.21
C ASN A 182 9.03 -7.66 -26.70
N LEU A 183 9.10 -6.33 -26.52
CA LEU A 183 7.95 -5.52 -26.11
C LEU A 183 6.78 -5.64 -27.14
N PRO A 184 5.57 -6.02 -26.70
CA PRO A 184 4.40 -6.09 -27.57
C PRO A 184 4.00 -4.72 -28.13
N PRO A 185 3.49 -4.64 -29.37
CA PRO A 185 3.15 -3.37 -30.01
C PRO A 185 1.98 -2.63 -29.33
N ASN A 186 1.17 -3.33 -28.55
CA ASN A 186 0.09 -2.74 -27.76
C ASN A 186 0.55 -2.27 -26.38
N VAL A 187 1.85 -2.29 -26.07
CA VAL A 187 2.39 -1.87 -24.76
C VAL A 187 3.28 -0.63 -24.92
N LYS A 188 3.05 0.39 -24.09
CA LYS A 188 3.92 1.56 -23.93
C LYS A 188 4.55 1.52 -22.55
N LEU A 189 5.89 1.50 -22.50
CA LEU A 189 6.66 1.62 -21.27
C LEU A 189 6.75 3.08 -20.84
N VAL A 190 6.61 3.32 -19.54
CA VAL A 190 6.71 4.66 -18.96
C VAL A 190 7.49 4.58 -17.63
N PRO A 191 8.63 5.28 -17.49
CA PRO A 191 9.39 5.31 -16.24
C PRO A 191 8.63 5.92 -15.08
N TRP A 192 7.86 6.98 -15.35
CA TRP A 192 7.10 7.69 -14.35
C TRP A 192 5.68 7.97 -14.83
N LEU A 193 4.70 7.45 -14.11
CA LEU A 193 3.29 7.64 -14.43
C LEU A 193 2.70 8.81 -13.64
N PRO A 194 2.03 9.76 -14.31
CA PRO A 194 1.06 10.63 -13.64
C PRO A 194 -0.21 9.82 -13.31
N GLN A 195 -0.08 8.82 -12.43
CA GLN A 195 -1.09 7.78 -12.23
C GLN A 195 -2.47 8.34 -11.85
N GLN A 196 -2.53 9.39 -11.03
CA GLN A 196 -3.79 10.03 -10.65
C GLN A 196 -4.39 10.90 -11.77
N ASP A 197 -3.58 11.36 -12.72
CA ASP A 197 -4.09 12.09 -13.88
C ASP A 197 -4.63 11.11 -14.95
N ILE A 198 -4.19 9.85 -14.91
CA ILE A 198 -4.63 8.77 -15.80
C ILE A 198 -5.92 8.10 -15.30
N LEU A 199 -6.07 7.93 -13.98
CA LEU A 199 -7.21 7.28 -13.31
C LEU A 199 -8.34 8.26 -13.01
#